data_AF-A0A1B8UPW2-F1
#
_entry.id   AF-A0A1B8UPW2-F1
#
_cell.length_a   1.000
_cell.length_b   1.000
_cell.length_c   1.000
_cell.angle_alpha   90.00
_cell.angle_beta   90.00
_cell.angle_gamma   90.00
#
_symmetry.space_group_name_H-M   'P 1'
#
loop_
_entity.id
_entity.type
_entity.pdbx_description
1 polymer ?
#
loop_
_entity_poly.entity_id
_entity_poly.type
_entity_poly.pdbx_seq_one_letter_code
_entity_poly.pdbx_strand_id
1 'polypeptide(L)'
;MSRRSRRKLLVTGAENSVNAFKAEVMRREGFAVDPNRPNDVKYEVAKELGVPLQEGYNGQLSTEDAGRVGGRIGGSMVREMIRLAQENLTKQQGK
;
A
#
# COMPACT_ATOMS: atom_id res chain seq x y z
N MET A 1 -9.88 4.94 12.05
CA MET A 1 -10.38 4.44 10.75
C MET A 1 -9.80 3.05 10.53
N SER A 2 -10.59 1.98 10.73
CA SER A 2 -10.21 0.62 10.33
C SER A 2 -11.46 -0.15 9.89
N ARG A 3 -11.96 0.18 8.70
CA ARG A 3 -12.92 -0.65 7.99
C ARG A 3 -12.19 -1.31 6.82
N ARG A 4 -11.35 -2.30 7.15
CA ARG A 4 -10.68 -3.17 6.16
C ARG A 4 -11.68 -4.10 5.43
N SER A 5 -12.93 -4.16 5.89
CA SER A 5 -13.88 -5.22 5.55
C SER A 5 -14.59 -5.14 4.18
N ARG A 6 -14.34 -4.14 3.32
CA ARG A 6 -15.14 -4.01 2.06
C ARG A 6 -14.38 -3.77 0.77
N ARG A 7 -13.05 -3.73 0.75
CA ARG A 7 -12.31 -3.58 -0.50
C ARG A 7 -11.90 -4.96 -1.02
N LYS A 8 -12.79 -5.56 -1.83
CA LYS A 8 -12.49 -6.76 -2.62
C LYS A 8 -11.50 -6.39 -3.72
N LEU A 9 -10.45 -7.19 -3.89
CA LEU A 9 -9.52 -7.02 -4.99
C LEU A 9 -10.20 -7.32 -6.33
N LEU A 10 -9.71 -6.73 -7.42
CA LEU A 10 -10.20 -7.02 -8.77
C LEU A 10 -10.00 -8.51 -9.12
N VAL A 11 -8.87 -9.08 -8.70
CA VAL A 11 -8.58 -10.51 -8.82
C VAL A 11 -8.89 -11.19 -7.48
N THR A 12 -9.86 -12.11 -7.50
CA THR A 12 -10.22 -12.88 -6.30
C THR A 12 -9.10 -13.86 -5.97
N GLY A 13 -8.72 -13.99 -4.69
CA GLY A 13 -7.64 -14.89 -4.26
C GLY A 13 -6.24 -14.27 -4.29
N ALA A 14 -6.10 -13.03 -4.79
CA ALA A 14 -4.83 -12.31 -4.85
C ALA A 14 -4.45 -11.59 -3.54
N GLU A 15 -5.20 -11.79 -2.46
CA GLU A 15 -5.02 -11.05 -1.20
C GLU A 15 -3.62 -11.25 -0.62
N ASN A 16 -3.14 -12.49 -0.61
CA ASN A 16 -1.82 -12.83 -0.07
C ASN A 16 -0.69 -12.26 -0.94
N SER A 17 -0.80 -12.36 -2.26
CA SER A 17 0.20 -11.83 -3.18
C SER A 17 0.25 -10.30 -3.14
N VAL A 18 -0.90 -9.63 -3.08
CA VAL A 18 -0.97 -8.16 -2.94
C VAL A 18 -0.41 -7.70 -1.58
N ASN A 19 -0.65 -8.45 -0.50
CA ASN A 19 -0.08 -8.15 0.81
C ASN A 19 1.45 -8.32 0.84
N ALA A 20 1.97 -9.40 0.23
CA ALA A 20 3.40 -9.62 0.12
C ALA A 20 4.07 -8.53 -0.75
N PHE A 21 3.45 -8.20 -1.88
CA PHE A 21 3.89 -7.12 -2.76
C PHE A 21 3.87 -5.76 -2.05
N LYS A 22 2.87 -5.49 -1.20
CA LYS A 22 2.85 -4.30 -0.35
C LYS A 22 4.05 -4.21 0.57
N ALA A 23 4.39 -5.31 1.24
CA ALA A 23 5.55 -5.33 2.11
C ALA A 23 6.83 -5.04 1.33
N GLU A 24 6.98 -5.66 0.17
CA GLU A 24 8.14 -5.48 -0.69
C GLU A 24 8.28 -4.03 -1.19
N VAL A 25 7.23 -3.46 -1.78
CA VAL A 25 7.26 -2.09 -2.32
C VAL A 25 7.56 -1.09 -1.21
N MET A 26 6.91 -1.21 -0.06
CA MET A 26 7.13 -0.27 1.03
C MET A 26 8.53 -0.39 1.66
N ARG A 27 9.11 -1.60 1.73
CA ARG A 27 10.52 -1.74 2.13
C ARG A 27 11.47 -1.09 1.14
N ARG A 28 11.21 -1.20 -0.16
CA ARG A 28 12.01 -0.53 -1.20
C ARG A 28 11.91 0.99 -1.13
N GLU A 29 10.75 1.51 -0.72
CA GLU A 29 10.53 2.94 -0.43
C GLU A 29 11.19 3.40 0.88
N GLY A 30 11.83 2.50 1.64
CA GLY A 30 12.57 2.83 2.86
C GLY A 30 11.77 2.69 4.16
N PHE A 31 10.52 2.21 4.11
CA PHE A 31 9.70 2.03 5.30
C PHE A 31 10.03 0.73 6.05
N ALA A 32 9.97 0.78 7.37
CA ALA A 32 9.95 -0.42 8.19
C ALA A 32 8.61 -1.15 8.01
N VAL A 33 8.66 -2.42 7.60
CA VAL A 33 7.45 -3.23 7.38
C VAL A 33 7.57 -4.58 8.06
N ASP A 34 6.63 -4.87 8.96
CA ASP A 34 6.40 -6.21 9.49
C ASP A 34 5.80 -7.12 8.39
N PRO A 35 6.50 -8.19 7.96
CA PRO A 35 5.98 -9.15 6.97
C PRO A 35 4.65 -9.79 7.38
N ASN A 36 4.41 -9.98 8.68
CA ASN A 36 3.19 -10.60 9.20
C ASN A 36 2.02 -9.62 9.26
N ARG A 37 2.33 -8.31 9.29
CA ARG A 37 1.35 -7.22 9.41
C ARG A 37 1.64 -6.10 8.40
N PRO A 38 1.67 -6.38 7.09
CA PRO A 38 2.11 -5.43 6.06
C PRO A 38 1.23 -4.17 5.95
N ASN A 39 0.02 -4.22 6.50
CA ASN A 39 -0.90 -3.10 6.50
C ASN A 39 -0.61 -2.06 7.59
N ASP A 40 0.26 -2.37 8.54
CA ASP A 40 0.60 -1.47 9.64
C ASP A 40 1.69 -0.47 9.26
N VAL A 41 2.31 -0.66 8.10
CA VAL A 41 3.17 0.34 7.45
C VAL A 41 2.52 1.72 7.33
N LYS A 42 1.17 1.79 7.32
CA LYS A 42 0.44 3.06 7.35
C LYS A 42 0.78 3.96 8.53
N TYR A 43 1.20 3.39 9.66
CA TYR A 43 1.62 4.15 10.83
C TYR A 43 3.01 4.76 10.63
N GLU A 44 3.94 3.99 10.04
CA GLU A 44 5.26 4.50 9.66
C GLU A 44 5.15 5.60 8.59
N VAL A 45 4.33 5.36 7.56
CA VAL A 45 4.05 6.36 6.52
C VAL A 45 3.41 7.62 7.10
N ALA A 46 2.45 7.46 8.02
CA ALA A 46 1.83 8.62 8.67
C ALA A 46 2.83 9.40 9.52
N LYS A 47 3.72 8.71 10.24
CA LYS A 47 4.79 9.33 11.03
C LYS A 47 5.73 10.16 10.15
N GLU A 48 6.14 9.63 9.00
CA GLU A 48 6.97 10.38 8.03
C GLU A 48 6.24 11.62 7.49
N LEU A 49 4.95 11.51 7.21
CA LEU A 49 4.14 12.60 6.68
C LEU A 49 3.66 13.61 7.74
N GLY A 50 4.01 13.42 9.02
CA GLY A 50 3.53 14.26 10.12
C GLY A 50 2.01 14.17 10.36
N VAL A 51 1.40 13.06 9.97
CA VAL A 51 -0.04 12.82 10.10
C VAL A 51 -0.33 12.09 11.41
N PRO A 52 -1.24 12.59 12.27
CA PRO A 52 -1.55 11.98 13.57
C PRO A 52 -2.48 10.76 13.43
N LEU A 53 -2.03 9.75 12.68
CA LEU A 53 -2.74 8.48 12.53
C LEU A 53 -2.38 7.54 13.68
N GLN A 54 -3.39 7.11 14.44
CA GLN A 54 -3.23 6.24 15.59
C GLN A 54 -4.00 4.92 15.45
N GLU A 55 -3.67 3.94 16.29
CA GLU A 55 -4.48 2.75 16.45
C GLU A 55 -5.87 3.11 17.01
N GLY A 56 -6.93 2.47 16.50
CA GLY A 56 -8.30 2.76 16.92
C GLY A 56 -8.95 3.99 16.26
N TYR A 57 -9.45 4.91 17.08
CA TYR A 57 -10.31 6.01 16.63
C TYR A 57 -9.49 7.14 16.00
N ASN A 58 -9.88 7.56 14.79
CA ASN A 58 -9.24 8.63 14.04
C ASN A 58 -10.33 9.54 13.44
N GLY A 59 -11.38 9.83 14.20
CA GLY A 59 -12.50 10.62 13.68
C GLY A 59 -12.18 12.10 13.48
N GLN A 60 -11.11 12.59 14.12
CA GLN A 60 -10.59 13.94 13.93
C GLN A 60 -9.59 14.04 12.76
N LEU A 61 -9.18 12.90 12.19
CA LEU A 61 -8.25 12.88 11.07
C LEU A 61 -8.94 13.46 9.83
N SER A 62 -8.33 14.46 9.19
CA SER A 62 -8.90 15.05 7.99
C SER A 62 -8.92 14.03 6.84
N THR A 63 -9.88 14.18 5.92
CA THR A 63 -9.94 13.36 4.70
C THR A 63 -8.67 13.51 3.86
N GLU A 64 -8.09 14.72 3.84
CA GLU A 64 -6.83 15.00 3.16
C GLU A 64 -5.70 14.19 3.78
N ASP A 65 -5.53 14.22 5.10
CA ASP A 65 -4.50 13.46 5.81
C ASP A 65 -4.59 11.96 5.57
N ALA A 66 -5.80 11.41 5.67
CA ALA A 66 -6.06 10.02 5.36
C ALA A 66 -5.73 9.71 3.89
N GLY A 67 -6.05 10.65 2.99
CA GLY A 67 -5.72 10.59 1.56
C GLY A 67 -4.22 10.61 1.30
N ARG A 68 -3.44 11.44 2.01
CA ARG A 68 -1.98 11.52 1.87
C ARG A 68 -1.31 10.21 2.26
N VAL A 69 -1.68 9.63 3.41
CA VAL A 69 -1.16 8.33 3.85
C VAL A 69 -1.57 7.21 2.89
N GLY A 70 -2.86 7.13 2.56
CA GLY A 70 -3.37 6.11 1.65
C GLY A 70 -2.80 6.22 0.23
N GLY A 71 -2.62 7.45 -0.25
CA GLY A 71 -2.06 7.79 -1.56
C GLY A 71 -0.57 7.50 -1.66
N ARG A 72 0.21 7.73 -0.59
CA ARG A 72 1.63 7.34 -0.55
C ARG A 72 1.80 5.84 -0.71
N ILE A 73 1.03 5.04 0.03
CA ILE A 73 1.09 3.57 -0.04
C ILE A 73 0.53 3.08 -1.38
N GLY A 74 -0.71 3.47 -1.69
CA GLY A 74 -1.42 2.99 -2.88
C GLY A 74 -0.80 3.47 -4.18
N GLY A 75 -0.28 4.69 -4.22
CA GLY A 75 0.37 5.28 -5.40
C GLY A 75 1.67 4.56 -5.74
N SER A 76 2.54 4.30 -4.76
CA SER A 76 3.77 3.51 -4.98
C SER A 76 3.45 2.08 -5.42
N MET A 77 2.41 1.46 -4.84
CA MET A 77 1.94 0.14 -5.26
C MET A 77 1.50 0.11 -6.72
N VAL A 78 0.64 1.04 -7.13
CA VAL A 78 0.15 1.10 -8.52
C VAL A 78 1.27 1.40 -9.50
N ARG A 79 2.17 2.35 -9.16
CA ARG A 79 3.34 2.67 -9.99
C ARG A 79 4.19 1.42 -10.25
N GLU A 80 4.45 0.65 -9.21
CA GLU A 80 5.26 -0.57 -9.34
C GLU A 80 4.53 -1.69 -10.10
N MET A 81 3.21 -1.86 -9.90
CA MET A 81 2.43 -2.83 -10.69
C MET A 81 2.48 -2.50 -12.19
N ILE A 82 2.36 -1.22 -12.54
CA ILE A 82 2.43 -0.77 -13.93
C ILE A 82 3.81 -1.04 -14.51
N ARG A 83 4.89 -0.74 -13.76
CA ARG A 83 6.27 -1.04 -14.17
C ARG A 83 6.44 -2.53 -14.49
N LEU A 84 6.02 -3.42 -13.59
CA LEU A 84 6.10 -4.88 -13.79
C LEU A 84 5.27 -5.34 -14.99
N ALA A 85 4.08 -4.77 -15.19
CA ALA A 85 3.23 -5.09 -16.33
C ALA A 85 3.90 -4.69 -17.66
N GLN A 86 4.47 -3.48 -17.73
CA GLN A 86 5.20 -3.00 -18.90
C GLN A 86 6.40 -3.90 -19.22
N GLU A 87 7.21 -4.26 -18.21
CA GLU A 87 8.35 -5.18 -18.39
C GLU A 87 7.93 -6.55 -18.92
N ASN A 88 6.80 -7.09 -18.44
CA ASN A 88 6.28 -8.36 -18.91
C ASN A 88 5.80 -8.28 -20.36
N LEU A 89 5.15 -7.18 -20.76
CA LEU A 89 4.71 -6.97 -22.13
C LEU A 89 5.90 -6.87 -23.10
N THR A 90 6.94 -6.11 -22.75
CA THR A 90 8.16 -6.02 -23.58
C THR A 90 8.85 -7.38 -23.75
N LYS A 91 8.95 -8.18 -22.68
CA LYS A 91 9.53 -9.53 -22.74
C LYS A 91 8.72 -10.49 -23.62
N GLN A 92 7.41 -10.30 -23.71
CA GLN A 92 6.53 -11.11 -24.57
C GLN A 92 6.65 -10.72 -26.05
N GLN A 93 6.91 -9.44 -26.36
CA GLN A 93 7.08 -8.96 -27.75
C GLN A 93 8.45 -9.32 -28.35
N GLY A 94 9.46 -9.59 -27.52
CA GLY A 94 10.79 -10.04 -27.96
C GLY A 94 10.94 -11.56 -28.13
N LYS A 95 9.85 -12.31 -27.93
CA LYS A 95 9.75 -13.75 -28.24
C LYS A 95 8.92 -13.94 -29.50
#